data_AF-A0A645JFI0-F1
#
_entry.id   AF-A0A645JFI0-F1
#
_cell.length_a   1.000
_cell.length_b   1.000
_cell.length_c   1.000
_cell.angle_alpha   90.00
_cell.angle_beta   90.00
_cell.angle_gamma   90.00
#
_symmetry.space_group_name_H-M   'P 1'
#
loop_
_entity.id
_entity.type
_entity.pdbx_description
1 polymer ?
#
loop_
_entity_poly.entity_id
_entity_poly.type
_entity_poly.pdbx_seq_one_letter_code
_entity_poly.pdbx_strand_id
1 'polypeptide(L)' 'MLGVSPYYKRFKATLKLRGKQIYLGVYDSIEEAAEARRKGEDNYYKPVIEEYEQKNETASND' A
#
# COMPACT_ATOMS: atom_id res chain seq x y z
N MET A 1 1.60 13.30 -3.69
CA MET A 1 1.69 11.83 -3.84
C MET A 1 0.72 11.18 -2.86
N LEU A 2 -0.16 10.28 -3.32
CA LEU A 2 -1.11 9.58 -2.44
C LEU A 2 -0.35 8.75 -1.39
N GLY A 3 -0.62 9.00 -0.10
CA GLY A 3 -0.02 8.26 1.01
C GLY A 3 1.42 8.67 1.38
N VAL A 4 2.00 9.70 0.75
CA VAL A 4 3.25 10.33 1.22
C VAL A 4 2.93 11.74 1.70
N SER A 5 3.41 12.10 2.90
CA SER A 5 3.15 13.42 3.48
C SER A 5 4.34 13.94 4.29
N PRO A 6 4.54 15.27 4.38
CA PRO A 6 5.55 15.84 5.25
C PRO A 6 5.37 15.38 6.70
N TYR A 7 6.48 15.10 7.35
CA TYR A 7 6.55 14.71 8.75
C TYR A 7 7.78 15.35 9.39
N TYR A 8 7.57 16.52 9.99
CA TYR A 8 8.64 17.42 10.43
C TYR A 8 9.59 17.77 9.27
N LYS A 9 10.89 17.45 9.40
CA LYS A 9 11.94 17.68 8.39
C LYS A 9 12.09 16.51 7.40
N ARG A 10 11.19 15.52 7.46
CA ARG A 10 11.24 14.25 6.74
C ARG A 10 9.90 13.99 6.05
N PHE A 11 9.77 12.85 5.39
CA PHE A 11 8.55 12.43 4.68
C PHE A 11 8.08 11.08 5.21
N LYS A 12 6.81 10.99 5.62
CA LYS A 12 6.20 9.71 6.03
C LYS A 12 5.48 9.06 4.87
N ALA A 13 5.61 7.74 4.77
CA ALA A 13 4.86 6.91 3.84
C ALA A 13 3.82 6.09 4.62
N THR A 14 2.58 6.11 4.13
CA THR A 14 1.44 5.39 4.71
C THR A 14 0.57 4.82 3.61
N LEU A 15 -0.01 3.66 3.88
CA LEU A 15 -0.96 2.98 3.01
C LEU A 15 -2.30 2.84 3.74
N LYS A 16 -3.42 2.80 3.02
CA LYS A 16 -4.73 2.47 3.58
C LYS A 16 -5.28 1.20 2.93
N LEU A 17 -5.53 0.17 3.73
CA LEU A 17 -6.10 -1.09 3.27
C LEU A 17 -7.28 -1.47 4.17
N ARG A 18 -8.45 -1.73 3.58
CA ARG A 18 -9.69 -2.11 4.29
C ARG A 18 -10.00 -1.18 5.48
N GLY A 19 -9.87 0.14 5.27
CA GLY A 19 -10.10 1.17 6.31
C GLY A 19 -9.00 1.31 7.36
N LYS A 20 -7.98 0.43 7.37
CA LYS A 20 -6.84 0.51 8.29
C LYS A 20 -5.66 1.24 7.65
N GLN A 21 -5.01 2.10 8.42
CA GLN A 21 -3.79 2.78 8.00
C GLN A 21 -2.57 1.93 8.38
N ILE A 22 -1.70 1.67 7.42
CA ILE A 22 -0.46 0.93 7.56
C ILE A 22 0.70 1.93 7.44
N TYR A 23 1.55 1.96 8.45
CA TYR A 23 2.75 2.82 8.47
C TYR A 23 3.91 2.11 7.77
N LEU A 24 4.48 2.75 6.74
CA LEU A 24 5.55 2.18 5.92
C LEU A 24 6.93 2.77 6.25
N GLY A 25 6.99 3.79 7.11
CA GLY A 25 8.24 4.42 7.55
C GLY A 25 8.27 5.94 7.34
N VAL A 26 9.40 6.53 7.74
CA VAL A 26 9.76 7.94 7.54
C VAL A 26 11.15 8.01 6.91
N TYR A 27 11.27 8.85 5.89
CA TYR A 27 12.40 8.93 4.97
C TYR A 27 12.87 10.37 4.82
N ASP A 28 14.11 10.58 4.43
CA ASP A 28 14.68 11.93 4.33
C ASP A 28 14.23 12.66 3.06
N SER A 29 13.91 11.91 2.00
CA SER A 29 13.43 12.44 0.73
C SER A 29 12.00 12.01 0.42
N ILE A 30 11.35 12.78 -0.44
CA ILE A 30 10.00 12.45 -0.93
C ILE A 30 10.05 11.23 -1.86
N GLU A 31 11.15 11.07 -2.61
CA GLU A 31 11.39 9.96 -3.54
C GLU A 31 11.49 8.62 -2.80
N GLU A 32 12.24 8.56 -1.70
CA GLU A 32 12.35 7.38 -0.85
C GLU A 32 11.00 7.00 -0.24
N ALA A 33 10.27 7.98 0.29
CA ALA A 33 8.93 7.75 0.83
C ALA A 33 7.96 7.26 -0.26
N ALA A 34 8.08 7.77 -1.49
CA ALA A 34 7.28 7.33 -2.63
C ALA A 34 7.63 5.89 -3.06
N GLU A 35 8.91 5.52 -3.04
CA GLU A 35 9.35 4.17 -3.34
C GLU A 35 8.86 3.17 -2.28
N ALA A 36 8.97 3.53 -1.00
CA ALA A 36 8.42 2.73 0.10
C ALA A 36 6.90 2.58 -0.04
N ARG A 37 6.20 3.64 -0.47
CA ARG A 37 4.77 3.59 -0.74
C ARG A 37 4.42 2.61 -1.85
N ARG A 38 5.16 2.61 -2.96
CA ARG A 38 4.98 1.68 -4.11
C ARG A 38 5.25 0.23 -3.70
N LYS A 39 6.38 -0.03 -3.01
CA LYS A 39 6.70 -1.36 -2.46
C LYS A 39 5.63 -1.85 -1.49
N GLY A 40 5.04 -0.95 -0.71
CA GLY A 40 3.90 -1.25 0.14
C GLY A 40 2.68 -1.71 -0.66
N GLU A 41 2.41 -1.15 -1.84
CA GLU A 41 1.29 -1.61 -2.68
C GLU A 41 1.48 -3.03 -3.16
N ASP A 42 2.69 -3.35 -3.62
CA ASP A 42 3.03 -4.71 -4.04
C ASP A 42 2.83 -5.72 -2.89
N ASN A 43 3.25 -5.38 -1.68
CA ASN A 43 3.20 -6.33 -0.56
C ASN A 43 1.78 -6.48 0.04
N TYR A 44 0.98 -5.41 0.05
CA TYR A 44 -0.31 -5.40 0.76
C TYR A 44 -1.52 -5.53 -0.16
N TYR A 45 -1.46 -5.03 -1.40
CA TYR A 45 -2.60 -5.12 -2.33
C TYR A 45 -2.56 -6.36 -3.20
N LYS A 46 -1.39 -6.80 -3.70
CA LYS A 46 -1.30 -8.02 -4.54
C LYS A 46 -1.97 -9.24 -3.90
N PRO A 47 -1.67 -9.63 -2.65
CA PRO A 47 -2.32 -10.81 -2.07
C PRO A 47 -3.84 -10.64 -1.89
N VAL A 48 -4.32 -9.40 -1.71
CA VAL A 48 -5.75 -9.11 -1.56
C VAL A 48 -6.48 -9.19 -2.90
N ILE A 49 -5.83 -8.75 -3.98
CA ILE A 49 -6.36 -8.82 -5.33
C ILE A 49 -6.40 -10.29 -5.78
N GLU A 50 -5.31 -11.03 -5.58
CA GLU A 50 -5.24 -12.46 -5.89
C GLU A 50 -6.29 -13.28 -5.14
N GLU A 51 -6.50 -13.02 -3.83
CA GLU A 51 -7.57 -13.67 -3.04
C GLU A 51 -8.96 -13.38 -3.63
N TYR A 52 -9.19 -12.15 -4.10
CA TYR A 52 -10.48 -11.75 -4.66
C TYR A 52 -10.73 -12.39 -6.03
N GLU A 53 -9.73 -12.41 -6.91
CA GLU A 53 -9.82 -13.02 -8.25
C GLU A 53 -10.09 -14.53 -8.16
N GLN A 54 -9.36 -15.26 -7.30
CA GLN A 54 -9.55 -16.69 -7.08
C GLN A 54 -10.96 -17.03 -6.58
N LYS A 55 -11.52 -16.21 -5.67
CA LYS A 55 -12.88 -16.39 -5.17
C LYS A 55 -13.93 -16.18 -6.24
N ASN A 56 -13.76 -15.20 -7.13
CA ASN A 56 -14.71 -14.93 -8.21
C ASN A 56 -14.67 -16.00 -9.30
N GLU A 57 -13.49 -16.53 -9.64
CA GLU A 57 -13.36 -17.64 -10.58
C GLU A 57 -14.01 -18.92 -10.03
N THR A 58 -13.84 -19.20 -8.74
CA THR A 58 -14.45 -20.40 -8.12
C THR A 58 -15.97 -20.27 -8.05
N ALA A 59 -16.50 -19.08 -7.74
CA ALA A 59 -17.94 -18.83 -7.67
C ALA A 59 -18.66 -18.76 -9.03
N SER A 60 -17.93 -18.69 -10.14
CA SER A 60 -18.51 -18.63 -11.50
C SER A 60 -18.54 -19.99 -12.22
N ASN A 61 -17.95 -21.03 -11.61
CA ASN A 61 -17.85 -22.39 -12.17
C ASN A 61 -18.74 -23.43 -11.45
N ASP A 62 -19.59 -22.98 -10.52
CA ASP A 62 -20.67 -23.75 -9.87
C ASP A 62 -22.05 -23.24 -10.35
#